data_AF-A0A382R0N3-F1
#
_entry.id   AF-A0A382R0N3-F1
#
_cell.length_a   1.000
_cell.length_b   1.000
_cell.length_c   1.000
_cell.angle_alpha   90.00
_cell.angle_beta   90.00
_cell.angle_gamma   90.00
#
_symmetry.space_group_name_H-M   'P 1'
#
loop_
_entity.id
_entity.type
_entity.pdbx_description
1 polymer ?
#
loop_
_entity_poly.entity_id
_entity_poly.type
_entity_poly.pdbx_seq_one_letter_code
_entity_poly.pdbx_strand_id
1 'polypeptide(L)'
;GNIKPGFPFTGAHRFNAPATIVDIDGDGDYEIAAGCDSGDLYVLNYDGSLFAQYDTGDDIRGGISVADLNGDGQLDLVFGGYDDRIHVWDPVANEVLPGWPVDLGYNSVTEPIVVDLDGDGELEVVTARKNGKIYGFEADGSLMGNFPIPTSGSIETTPVAHDFDNDGDLELIFGTTTGLEVVDYKHAAPSIGVSWSMYRANLHNTGVYDASVMEIKSEIPVIPEKFHVSENFPNPFNPTTQVLIDIPESSQLFVSVYNITGRLIYEVKDNYVPAGKVRFEWRGRDYLGNQAPTGIYFISVETGIHYHVQKIALVK
;
A
#
# COMPACT_ATOMS: atom_id res chain seq x y z
N GLY A 1 -27.16 10.91 -10.89
CA GLY A 1 -25.80 11.20 -11.38
C GLY A 1 -25.90 11.79 -12.77
N ASN A 2 -24.94 12.62 -13.16
CA ASN A 2 -24.76 13.07 -14.55
C ASN A 2 -23.56 12.35 -15.13
N ILE A 3 -23.56 12.07 -16.44
CA ILE A 3 -22.37 11.57 -17.13
C ILE A 3 -21.31 12.69 -17.12
N LYS A 4 -20.08 12.35 -16.74
CA LYS A 4 -18.96 13.31 -16.71
C LYS A 4 -18.67 13.81 -18.13
N PRO A 5 -18.41 15.12 -18.34
CA PRO A 5 -17.92 15.62 -19.62
C PRO A 5 -16.69 14.83 -20.09
N GLY A 6 -16.64 14.49 -21.37
CA GLY A 6 -15.62 13.57 -21.91
C GLY A 6 -16.12 12.14 -22.14
N PHE A 7 -17.21 11.76 -21.48
CA PHE A 7 -17.81 10.42 -21.57
C PHE A 7 -19.23 10.46 -22.18
N PRO A 8 -19.71 9.36 -22.79
CA PRO A 8 -19.06 8.05 -22.90
C PRO A 8 -17.92 8.03 -23.93
N PHE A 9 -16.83 7.33 -23.59
CA PHE A 9 -15.82 6.93 -24.57
C PHE A 9 -16.37 5.80 -25.44
N THR A 10 -16.10 5.84 -26.75
CA THR A 10 -16.52 4.79 -27.69
C THR A 10 -15.28 4.07 -28.22
N GLY A 11 -15.00 2.90 -27.67
CA GLY A 11 -13.95 2.00 -28.17
C GLY A 11 -14.43 1.13 -29.33
N ALA A 12 -13.55 0.26 -29.81
CA ALA A 12 -13.86 -0.68 -30.89
C ALA A 12 -15.00 -1.64 -30.52
N HIS A 13 -15.04 -2.10 -29.27
CA HIS A 13 -15.86 -3.23 -28.86
C HIS A 13 -16.25 -3.17 -27.36
N ARG A 14 -16.83 -4.24 -26.82
CA ARG A 14 -17.40 -4.24 -25.46
C ARG A 14 -16.28 -4.30 -24.43
N PHE A 15 -16.25 -3.32 -23.53
CA PHE A 15 -15.41 -3.34 -22.33
C PHE A 15 -15.89 -4.43 -21.37
N ASN A 16 -15.00 -5.38 -21.05
CA ASN A 16 -15.31 -6.53 -20.19
C ASN A 16 -14.31 -6.74 -19.05
N ALA A 17 -13.16 -6.08 -19.11
CA ALA A 17 -12.25 -5.99 -17.98
C ALA A 17 -12.76 -4.92 -17.00
N PRO A 18 -12.69 -5.14 -15.67
CA PRO A 18 -12.84 -4.05 -14.71
C PRO A 18 -11.82 -2.96 -15.01
N ALA A 19 -12.24 -1.71 -14.93
CA ALA A 19 -11.36 -0.57 -15.15
C ALA A 19 -10.40 -0.36 -13.98
N THR A 20 -9.18 0.04 -14.33
CA THR A 20 -8.10 0.42 -13.42
C THR A 20 -7.86 1.92 -13.56
N ILE A 21 -7.58 2.58 -12.45
CA ILE A 21 -7.29 4.01 -12.36
C ILE A 21 -5.85 4.14 -11.90
N VAL A 22 -5.06 4.98 -12.57
CA VAL A 22 -3.63 5.15 -12.28
C VAL A 22 -3.20 6.50 -12.83
N ASP A 23 -2.41 7.24 -12.06
CA ASP A 23 -1.65 8.39 -12.56
C ASP A 23 -0.44 7.81 -13.30
N ILE A 24 -0.57 7.61 -14.61
CA ILE A 24 0.36 6.77 -15.38
C ILE A 24 1.61 7.53 -15.79
N ASP A 25 1.49 8.85 -15.97
CA ASP A 25 2.56 9.74 -16.40
C ASP A 25 3.09 10.66 -15.28
N GLY A 26 2.52 10.56 -14.07
CA GLY A 26 2.97 11.25 -12.87
C GLY A 26 2.61 12.73 -12.86
N ASP A 27 1.59 13.15 -13.63
CA ASP A 27 1.18 14.55 -13.73
C ASP A 27 0.19 14.98 -12.62
N GLY A 28 -0.31 14.03 -11.83
CA GLY A 28 -1.24 14.23 -10.72
C GLY A 28 -2.72 14.21 -11.09
N ASP A 29 -3.05 14.11 -12.38
CA ASP A 29 -4.34 13.67 -12.88
C ASP A 29 -4.30 12.14 -13.10
N TYR A 30 -5.47 11.50 -13.12
CA TYR A 30 -5.56 10.04 -13.23
C TYR A 30 -6.05 9.58 -14.59
N GLU A 31 -5.43 8.53 -15.11
CA GLU A 31 -5.85 7.81 -16.30
C GLU A 31 -6.72 6.61 -15.93
N ILE A 32 -7.46 6.12 -16.93
CA ILE A 32 -8.31 4.95 -16.87
C ILE A 32 -7.77 3.92 -17.86
N ALA A 33 -7.29 2.79 -17.36
CA ALA A 33 -6.97 1.62 -18.17
C ALA A 33 -8.18 0.68 -18.23
N ALA A 34 -8.61 0.32 -19.45
CA ALA A 34 -9.74 -0.59 -19.67
C ALA A 34 -9.60 -1.40 -20.95
N GLY A 35 -9.68 -2.72 -20.82
CA GLY A 35 -9.63 -3.69 -21.92
C GLY A 35 -11.01 -4.08 -22.47
N CYS A 36 -11.06 -4.43 -23.75
CA CYS A 36 -12.28 -4.87 -24.44
C CYS A 36 -12.14 -6.23 -25.14
N ASP A 37 -13.26 -6.76 -25.63
CA ASP A 37 -13.32 -8.05 -26.34
C ASP A 37 -12.87 -8.03 -27.81
N SER A 38 -12.25 -6.95 -28.29
CA SER A 38 -11.47 -7.00 -29.54
C SER A 38 -9.97 -7.22 -29.32
N GLY A 39 -9.50 -7.12 -28.07
CA GLY A 39 -8.08 -7.13 -27.74
C GLY A 39 -7.47 -5.75 -27.52
N ASP A 40 -8.23 -4.68 -27.70
CA ASP A 40 -7.74 -3.34 -27.40
C ASP A 40 -7.78 -3.07 -25.89
N LEU A 41 -6.62 -2.69 -25.35
CA LEU A 41 -6.45 -2.01 -24.07
C LEU A 41 -6.36 -0.50 -24.33
N TYR A 42 -7.29 0.26 -23.76
CA TYR A 42 -7.29 1.72 -23.83
C TYR A 42 -6.79 2.30 -22.52
N VAL A 43 -5.89 3.29 -22.60
CA VAL A 43 -5.53 4.18 -21.49
C VAL A 43 -6.10 5.55 -21.83
N LEU A 44 -7.02 6.05 -21.00
CA LEU A 44 -7.74 7.31 -21.23
C LEU A 44 -7.40 8.31 -20.14
N ASN A 45 -7.13 9.56 -20.50
CA ASN A 45 -7.03 10.64 -19.53
C ASN A 45 -8.37 10.83 -18.79
N TYR A 46 -8.33 11.49 -17.63
CA TYR A 46 -9.54 11.77 -16.82
C TYR A 46 -10.66 12.50 -17.59
N ASP A 47 -10.33 13.18 -18.70
CA ASP A 47 -11.27 13.90 -19.56
C ASP A 47 -11.82 13.07 -20.75
N GLY A 48 -11.46 11.78 -20.81
CA GLY A 48 -11.90 10.84 -21.84
C GLY A 48 -11.11 10.89 -23.14
N SER A 49 -10.08 11.74 -23.25
CA SER A 49 -9.14 11.70 -24.37
C SER A 49 -8.22 10.48 -24.29
N LEU A 50 -7.79 9.97 -25.45
CA LEU A 50 -6.92 8.80 -25.53
C LEU A 50 -5.48 9.18 -25.15
N PHE A 51 -4.93 8.52 -24.14
CA PHE A 51 -3.52 8.62 -23.77
C PHE A 51 -2.69 7.61 -24.58
N ALA A 52 -3.00 6.33 -24.45
CA ALA A 52 -2.31 5.24 -25.15
C ALA A 52 -3.26 4.08 -25.47
N GLN A 53 -2.84 3.21 -26.40
CA GLN A 53 -3.60 2.02 -26.80
C GLN A 53 -2.65 0.87 -27.14
N TYR A 54 -3.02 -0.33 -26.74
CA TYR A 54 -2.32 -1.56 -27.06
C TYR A 54 -3.31 -2.63 -27.56
N ASP A 55 -2.94 -3.39 -28.59
CA ASP A 55 -3.78 -4.43 -29.20
C ASP A 55 -3.14 -5.81 -29.00
N THR A 56 -3.82 -6.68 -28.24
CA THR A 56 -3.43 -8.10 -28.07
C THR A 56 -3.89 -8.98 -29.25
N GLY A 57 -4.90 -8.52 -30.00
CA GLY A 57 -5.57 -9.27 -31.07
C GLY A 57 -6.65 -10.25 -30.62
N ASP A 58 -6.93 -10.37 -29.31
CA ASP A 58 -7.99 -11.23 -28.74
C ASP A 58 -8.48 -10.71 -27.37
N ASP A 59 -9.65 -11.17 -26.89
CA ASP A 59 -10.34 -10.64 -25.71
C ASP A 59 -9.41 -10.41 -24.51
N ILE A 60 -9.34 -9.15 -24.03
CA ILE A 60 -8.77 -8.86 -22.71
C ILE A 60 -9.84 -9.15 -21.64
N ARG A 61 -9.45 -9.94 -20.64
CA ARG A 61 -10.33 -10.44 -19.57
C ARG A 61 -9.60 -10.43 -18.23
N GLY A 62 -10.38 -10.42 -17.16
CA GLY A 62 -9.81 -10.18 -15.82
C GLY A 62 -9.42 -8.71 -15.65
N GLY A 63 -8.84 -8.39 -14.50
CA GLY A 63 -8.35 -7.04 -14.20
C GLY A 63 -6.98 -6.75 -14.79
N ILE A 64 -6.58 -5.49 -14.66
CA ILE A 64 -5.29 -4.96 -15.10
C ILE A 64 -4.55 -4.50 -13.83
N SER A 65 -3.40 -5.10 -13.59
CA SER A 65 -2.52 -4.71 -12.49
C SER A 65 -1.53 -3.65 -12.95
N VAL A 66 -1.07 -2.84 -12.01
CA VAL A 66 -0.15 -1.72 -12.26
C VAL A 66 1.02 -1.84 -11.31
N ALA A 67 2.23 -1.79 -11.84
CA ALA A 67 3.46 -1.74 -11.07
C ALA A 67 4.63 -1.25 -11.96
N ASP A 68 5.65 -0.66 -11.37
CA ASP A 68 6.95 -0.49 -12.02
C ASP A 68 7.69 -1.84 -11.92
N LEU A 69 7.51 -2.70 -12.92
CA LEU A 69 7.99 -4.09 -12.89
C LEU A 69 9.50 -4.16 -13.20
N ASN A 70 10.01 -3.26 -14.06
CA ASN A 70 11.40 -3.24 -14.47
C ASN A 70 12.28 -2.27 -13.64
N GLY A 71 11.70 -1.51 -12.72
CA GLY A 71 12.39 -0.57 -11.83
C GLY A 71 12.89 0.69 -12.53
N ASP A 72 12.32 1.07 -13.68
CA ASP A 72 12.73 2.24 -14.45
C ASP A 72 12.05 3.55 -14.02
N GLY A 73 11.08 3.45 -13.11
CA GLY A 73 10.31 4.57 -12.57
C GLY A 73 9.05 4.92 -13.36
N GLN A 74 8.76 4.23 -14.47
CA GLN A 74 7.49 4.28 -15.17
C GLN A 74 6.61 3.10 -14.75
N LEU A 75 5.29 3.26 -14.85
CA LEU A 75 4.35 2.22 -14.44
C LEU A 75 3.97 1.33 -15.61
N ASP A 76 4.07 0.02 -15.41
CA ASP A 76 3.68 -1.01 -16.36
C ASP A 76 2.27 -1.53 -16.09
N LEU A 77 1.57 -1.88 -17.17
CA LEU A 77 0.28 -2.56 -17.12
C LEU A 77 0.47 -4.06 -17.33
N VAL A 78 0.04 -4.86 -16.34
CA VAL A 78 0.07 -6.32 -16.38
C VAL A 78 -1.34 -6.88 -16.54
N PHE A 79 -1.58 -7.64 -17.61
CA PHE A 79 -2.91 -8.12 -17.96
C PHE A 79 -2.87 -9.40 -18.77
N GLY A 80 -4.03 -10.07 -18.90
CA GLY A 80 -4.18 -11.27 -19.70
C GLY A 80 -5.52 -11.33 -20.42
N GLY A 81 -5.77 -12.44 -21.10
CA GLY A 81 -6.96 -12.58 -21.92
C GLY A 81 -7.21 -13.98 -22.45
N TYR A 82 -7.92 -14.03 -23.58
CA TYR A 82 -8.23 -15.24 -24.33
C TYR A 82 -7.18 -15.59 -25.38
N ASP A 83 -6.20 -14.72 -25.60
CA ASP A 83 -4.99 -14.97 -26.38
C ASP A 83 -4.00 -15.92 -25.70
N ASP A 84 -4.39 -16.54 -24.57
CA ASP A 84 -3.61 -17.47 -23.76
C ASP A 84 -2.34 -16.88 -23.13
N ARG A 85 -2.16 -15.55 -23.18
CA ARG A 85 -0.93 -14.86 -22.77
C ARG A 85 -1.06 -14.06 -21.48
N ILE A 86 0.09 -13.70 -20.91
CA ILE A 86 0.24 -12.53 -20.04
C ILE A 86 1.05 -11.49 -20.78
N HIS A 87 0.58 -10.26 -20.72
CA HIS A 87 1.21 -9.07 -21.28
C HIS A 87 1.71 -8.18 -20.16
N VAL A 88 2.87 -7.56 -20.40
CA VAL A 88 3.39 -6.45 -19.61
C VAL A 88 3.80 -5.35 -20.58
N TRP A 89 3.19 -4.18 -20.43
CA TRP A 89 3.33 -3.08 -21.37
C TRP A 89 3.45 -1.76 -20.62
N ASP A 90 4.48 -0.98 -20.96
CA ASP A 90 4.66 0.40 -20.52
C ASP A 90 3.89 1.32 -21.49
N PRO A 91 2.80 1.97 -21.05
CA PRO A 91 2.00 2.87 -21.87
C PRO A 91 2.67 4.23 -22.14
N VAL A 92 3.64 4.65 -21.31
CA VAL A 92 4.38 5.91 -21.45
C VAL A 92 5.49 5.74 -22.49
N ALA A 93 6.31 4.70 -22.37
CA ALA A 93 7.30 4.34 -23.39
C ALA A 93 6.64 3.76 -24.65
N ASN A 94 5.42 3.22 -24.51
CA ASN A 94 4.71 2.44 -25.51
C ASN A 94 5.52 1.22 -25.97
N GLU A 95 6.08 0.49 -24.99
CA GLU A 95 6.94 -0.67 -25.22
C GLU A 95 6.45 -1.89 -24.42
N VAL A 96 6.55 -3.07 -25.04
CA VAL A 96 6.34 -4.34 -24.33
C VAL A 96 7.64 -4.71 -23.64
N LEU A 97 7.57 -5.06 -22.36
CA LEU A 97 8.76 -5.36 -21.58
C LEU A 97 9.47 -6.63 -22.12
N PRO A 98 10.82 -6.68 -22.07
CA PRO A 98 11.57 -7.85 -22.50
C PRO A 98 11.10 -9.14 -21.79
N GLY A 99 10.97 -10.23 -22.56
CA GLY A 99 10.46 -11.51 -22.06
C GLY A 99 8.94 -11.66 -22.14
N TRP A 100 8.20 -10.56 -22.32
CA TRP A 100 6.76 -10.54 -22.47
C TRP A 100 6.33 -10.37 -23.94
N PRO A 101 5.13 -10.84 -24.33
CA PRO A 101 4.19 -11.63 -23.55
C PRO A 101 4.62 -13.09 -23.39
N VAL A 102 4.17 -13.72 -22.31
CA VAL A 102 4.39 -15.16 -22.06
C VAL A 102 3.12 -15.93 -22.41
N ASP A 103 3.24 -16.92 -23.30
CA ASP A 103 2.14 -17.80 -23.73
C ASP A 103 2.05 -19.04 -22.83
N LEU A 104 0.89 -19.24 -22.19
CA LEU A 104 0.64 -20.36 -21.29
C LEU A 104 -0.23 -21.46 -21.92
N GLY A 105 -0.70 -21.25 -23.15
CA GLY A 105 -1.58 -22.16 -23.89
C GLY A 105 -2.97 -22.35 -23.28
N TYR A 106 -3.35 -21.49 -22.33
CA TYR A 106 -4.64 -21.50 -21.67
C TYR A 106 -5.07 -20.09 -21.27
N ASN A 107 -6.32 -19.76 -21.59
CA ASN A 107 -6.87 -18.46 -21.30
C ASN A 107 -6.99 -18.17 -19.80
N SER A 108 -7.03 -16.87 -19.50
CA SER A 108 -7.35 -16.36 -18.18
C SER A 108 -8.63 -15.54 -18.21
N VAL A 109 -9.32 -15.55 -17.07
CA VAL A 109 -10.38 -14.58 -16.73
C VAL A 109 -10.05 -13.84 -15.43
N THR A 110 -8.85 -14.06 -14.91
CA THR A 110 -8.36 -13.55 -13.61
C THR A 110 -7.40 -12.38 -13.84
N GLU A 111 -7.37 -11.45 -12.89
CA GLU A 111 -6.34 -10.41 -12.83
C GLU A 111 -5.02 -11.07 -12.40
N PRO A 112 -3.90 -10.87 -13.14
CA PRO A 112 -2.58 -11.20 -12.63
C PRO A 112 -2.27 -10.31 -11.43
N ILE A 113 -1.66 -10.81 -10.36
CA ILE A 113 -1.19 -9.96 -9.26
C ILE A 113 0.31 -9.72 -9.42
N VAL A 114 0.79 -8.61 -8.89
CA VAL A 114 2.22 -8.27 -8.89
C VAL A 114 2.67 -8.11 -7.45
N VAL A 115 3.69 -8.85 -7.03
CA VAL A 115 4.16 -8.90 -5.63
C VAL A 115 5.60 -9.39 -5.57
N ASP A 116 6.37 -8.84 -4.64
CA ASP A 116 7.67 -9.39 -4.21
C ASP A 116 7.39 -10.68 -3.43
N LEU A 117 7.34 -11.79 -4.15
CA LEU A 117 6.95 -13.11 -3.68
C LEU A 117 8.12 -13.84 -3.03
N ASP A 118 9.34 -13.64 -3.52
CA ASP A 118 10.54 -14.29 -3.01
C ASP A 118 11.42 -13.39 -2.12
N GLY A 119 11.03 -12.14 -1.87
CA GLY A 119 11.66 -11.28 -0.88
C GLY A 119 13.01 -10.70 -1.30
N ASP A 120 13.34 -10.74 -2.59
CA ASP A 120 14.59 -10.19 -3.12
C ASP A 120 14.53 -8.67 -3.41
N GLY A 121 13.32 -8.10 -3.35
CA GLY A 121 13.04 -6.68 -3.56
C GLY A 121 12.74 -6.30 -5.00
N GLU A 122 12.74 -7.26 -5.93
CA GLU A 122 12.14 -7.15 -7.25
C GLU A 122 10.66 -7.60 -7.18
N LEU A 123 9.90 -7.39 -8.25
CA LEU A 123 8.47 -7.72 -8.29
C LEU A 123 8.23 -8.88 -9.24
N GLU A 124 7.41 -9.83 -8.81
CA GLU A 124 7.02 -10.99 -9.61
C GLU A 124 5.56 -10.91 -10.05
N VAL A 125 5.28 -11.53 -11.19
CA VAL A 125 3.94 -11.65 -11.75
C VAL A 125 3.37 -13.02 -11.42
N VAL A 126 2.28 -13.04 -10.65
CA VAL A 126 1.55 -14.28 -10.32
C VAL A 126 0.22 -14.31 -11.06
N THR A 127 -0.03 -15.39 -11.80
CA THR A 127 -1.27 -15.58 -12.58
C THR A 127 -1.85 -16.97 -12.39
N ALA A 128 -3.18 -17.05 -12.37
CA ALA A 128 -3.92 -18.30 -12.24
C ALA A 128 -4.74 -18.62 -13.49
N ARG A 129 -4.72 -19.88 -13.91
CA ARG A 129 -5.31 -20.32 -15.18
C ARG A 129 -6.39 -21.38 -15.01
N LYS A 130 -7.28 -21.44 -16.01
CA LYS A 130 -8.39 -22.43 -16.06
C LYS A 130 -7.91 -23.88 -16.15
N ASN A 131 -6.64 -24.12 -16.46
CA ASN A 131 -6.05 -25.45 -16.44
C ASN A 131 -5.70 -25.97 -15.03
N GLY A 132 -6.03 -25.21 -13.97
CA GLY A 132 -5.76 -25.62 -12.59
C GLY A 132 -4.29 -25.46 -12.22
N LYS A 133 -3.69 -24.36 -12.66
CA LYS A 133 -2.30 -24.03 -12.34
C LYS A 133 -2.17 -22.56 -11.99
N ILE A 134 -1.32 -22.30 -11.00
CA ILE A 134 -0.77 -20.99 -10.74
C ILE A 134 0.63 -20.93 -11.29
N TYR A 135 0.98 -19.81 -11.89
CA TYR A 135 2.29 -19.49 -12.43
C TYR A 135 2.82 -18.26 -11.72
N GLY A 136 4.13 -18.24 -11.46
CA GLY A 136 4.89 -17.10 -10.96
C GLY A 136 6.04 -16.85 -11.93
N PHE A 137 6.25 -15.59 -12.29
CA PHE A 137 7.29 -15.17 -13.21
C PHE A 137 8.11 -14.05 -12.59
N GLU A 138 9.41 -14.09 -12.80
CA GLU A 138 10.29 -12.94 -12.55
C GLU A 138 9.88 -11.75 -13.44
N ALA A 139 10.34 -10.55 -13.10
CA ALA A 139 10.10 -9.34 -13.89
C ALA A 139 10.50 -9.50 -15.37
N ASP A 140 11.53 -10.31 -15.66
CA ASP A 140 12.03 -10.60 -17.01
C ASP A 140 11.21 -11.65 -17.79
N GLY A 141 10.09 -12.12 -17.22
CA GLY A 141 9.20 -13.12 -17.82
C GLY A 141 9.69 -14.56 -17.69
N SER A 142 10.83 -14.81 -17.02
CA SER A 142 11.28 -16.16 -16.73
C SER A 142 10.43 -16.81 -15.65
N LEU A 143 10.20 -18.13 -15.77
CA LEU A 143 9.36 -18.87 -14.83
C LEU A 143 10.12 -19.11 -13.52
N MET A 144 9.54 -18.69 -12.41
CA MET A 144 10.10 -18.88 -11.07
C MET A 144 10.27 -20.36 -10.71
N GLY A 145 11.21 -20.63 -9.81
CA GLY A 145 11.38 -21.94 -9.19
C GLY A 145 10.10 -22.41 -8.47
N ASN A 146 9.78 -23.71 -8.58
CA ASN A 146 8.57 -24.35 -8.00
C ASN A 146 7.23 -23.97 -8.66
N PHE A 147 7.24 -23.12 -9.69
CA PHE A 147 6.08 -22.90 -10.56
C PHE A 147 6.15 -23.76 -11.84
N PRO A 148 5.01 -24.09 -12.46
CA PRO A 148 3.66 -23.83 -11.97
C PRO A 148 3.24 -24.76 -10.83
N ILE A 149 2.42 -24.24 -9.93
CA ILE A 149 1.82 -25.00 -8.82
C ILE A 149 0.50 -25.61 -9.30
N PRO A 150 0.37 -26.95 -9.33
CA PRO A 150 -0.87 -27.61 -9.76
C PRO A 150 -1.91 -27.63 -8.65
N THR A 151 -3.17 -27.42 -9.02
CA THR A 151 -4.32 -27.37 -8.11
C THR A 151 -5.37 -28.42 -8.49
N SER A 152 -6.34 -28.66 -7.61
CA SER A 152 -7.51 -29.45 -7.98
C SER A 152 -8.55 -28.54 -8.64
N GLY A 153 -8.82 -28.76 -9.92
CA GLY A 153 -9.84 -28.03 -10.66
C GLY A 153 -9.39 -26.68 -11.24
N SER A 154 -10.26 -26.06 -12.03
CA SER A 154 -9.98 -24.81 -12.72
C SER A 154 -9.95 -23.64 -11.74
N ILE A 155 -9.07 -22.67 -12.00
CA ILE A 155 -8.99 -21.41 -11.25
C ILE A 155 -9.61 -20.32 -12.10
N GLU A 156 -10.65 -19.67 -11.56
CA GLU A 156 -11.37 -18.56 -12.21
C GLU A 156 -11.46 -17.33 -11.30
N THR A 157 -10.74 -17.32 -10.19
CA THR A 157 -10.65 -16.19 -9.25
C THR A 157 -9.25 -15.61 -9.28
N THR A 158 -9.13 -14.28 -9.16
CA THR A 158 -7.86 -13.62 -8.89
C THR A 158 -7.28 -14.11 -7.56
N PRO A 159 -6.02 -14.57 -7.50
CA PRO A 159 -5.36 -14.90 -6.26
C PRO A 159 -5.11 -13.65 -5.40
N VAL A 160 -4.91 -13.84 -4.09
CA VAL A 160 -4.33 -12.82 -3.21
C VAL A 160 -3.07 -13.38 -2.57
N ALA A 161 -2.02 -12.54 -2.50
CA ALA A 161 -0.80 -12.83 -1.75
C ALA A 161 -0.77 -12.01 -0.45
N HIS A 162 -0.65 -12.69 0.69
CA HIS A 162 -0.53 -12.06 2.00
C HIS A 162 0.11 -13.02 3.00
N ASP A 163 0.89 -12.49 3.95
CA ASP A 163 1.32 -13.22 5.15
C ASP A 163 0.11 -13.33 6.10
N PHE A 164 -0.69 -14.36 5.87
CA PHE A 164 -1.97 -14.56 6.56
C PHE A 164 -1.77 -15.18 7.94
N ASP A 165 -0.74 -16.01 8.13
CA ASP A 165 -0.47 -16.67 9.41
C ASP A 165 0.61 -15.98 10.27
N ASN A 166 1.22 -14.91 9.76
CA ASN A 166 2.25 -14.08 10.40
C ASN A 166 3.57 -14.83 10.65
N ASP A 167 3.94 -15.77 9.77
CA ASP A 167 5.21 -16.48 9.85
C ASP A 167 6.36 -15.82 9.06
N GLY A 168 6.03 -14.78 8.28
CA GLY A 168 6.98 -13.99 7.49
C GLY A 168 7.18 -14.48 6.05
N ASP A 169 6.50 -15.55 5.65
CA ASP A 169 6.38 -15.99 4.27
C ASP A 169 5.01 -15.57 3.70
N LEU A 170 4.81 -15.62 2.38
CA LEU A 170 3.54 -15.23 1.76
C LEU A 170 2.66 -16.45 1.42
N GLU A 171 1.37 -16.33 1.71
CA GLU A 171 0.35 -17.28 1.23
C GLU A 171 -0.34 -16.76 -0.03
N LEU A 172 -0.45 -17.61 -1.04
CA LEU A 172 -1.36 -17.44 -2.16
C LEU A 172 -2.71 -18.09 -1.83
N ILE A 173 -3.77 -17.28 -1.76
CA ILE A 173 -5.13 -17.72 -1.47
C ILE A 173 -6.00 -17.54 -2.71
N PHE A 174 -6.70 -18.59 -3.15
CA PHE A 174 -7.51 -18.56 -4.36
C PHE A 174 -8.58 -19.66 -4.39
N GLY A 175 -9.67 -19.40 -5.11
CA GLY A 175 -10.76 -20.34 -5.30
C GLY A 175 -10.58 -21.18 -6.57
N THR A 176 -10.81 -22.49 -6.44
CA THR A 176 -10.90 -23.43 -7.56
C THR A 176 -12.31 -23.96 -7.72
N THR A 177 -12.59 -24.63 -8.83
CA THR A 177 -13.87 -25.35 -9.02
C THR A 177 -14.11 -26.46 -8.00
N THR A 178 -13.11 -26.87 -7.22
CA THR A 178 -13.24 -27.93 -6.20
C THR A 178 -13.20 -27.41 -4.76
N GLY A 179 -12.81 -26.15 -4.53
CA GLY A 179 -12.72 -25.60 -3.18
C GLY A 179 -11.92 -24.32 -3.09
N LEU A 180 -11.56 -23.93 -1.88
CA LEU A 180 -10.60 -22.86 -1.61
C LEU A 180 -9.24 -23.50 -1.34
N GLU A 181 -8.19 -23.00 -1.97
CA GLU A 181 -6.81 -23.44 -1.76
C GLU A 181 -5.99 -22.28 -1.19
N VAL A 182 -5.04 -22.64 -0.32
CA VAL A 182 -4.05 -21.74 0.29
C VAL A 182 -2.70 -22.41 0.08
N VAL A 183 -1.80 -21.71 -0.61
CA VAL A 183 -0.46 -22.18 -0.90
C VAL A 183 0.51 -21.29 -0.16
N ASP A 184 1.13 -21.87 0.85
CA ASP A 184 2.22 -21.28 1.63
C ASP A 184 3.51 -21.36 0.81
N TYR A 185 4.01 -20.20 0.36
CA TYR A 185 5.23 -20.09 -0.42
C TYR A 185 6.41 -19.77 0.49
N LYS A 186 7.16 -20.81 0.85
CA LYS A 186 8.30 -20.73 1.80
C LYS A 186 9.47 -19.92 1.27
N HIS A 187 9.39 -18.60 1.41
CA HIS A 187 10.50 -17.67 1.33
C HIS A 187 10.22 -16.47 2.24
N ALA A 188 11.18 -16.15 3.13
CA ALA A 188 11.04 -15.01 4.02
C ALA A 188 11.03 -13.75 3.17
N ALA A 189 9.89 -13.10 3.03
CA ALA A 189 9.78 -11.78 2.46
C ALA A 189 9.97 -10.77 3.61
N PRO A 190 11.19 -10.25 3.86
CA PRO A 190 11.45 -9.39 5.02
C PRO A 190 10.67 -8.07 4.96
N SER A 191 10.11 -7.73 3.81
CA SER A 191 9.25 -6.58 3.56
C SER A 191 8.45 -6.80 2.29
N ILE A 192 7.12 -6.75 2.36
CA ILE A 192 6.29 -6.63 1.16
C ILE A 192 6.52 -5.20 0.61
N GLY A 193 7.23 -5.10 -0.52
CA GLY A 193 7.37 -3.85 -1.28
C GLY A 193 6.01 -3.32 -1.78
N VAL A 194 6.01 -2.14 -2.40
CA VAL A 194 4.81 -1.62 -3.06
C VAL A 194 4.38 -2.60 -4.15
N SER A 195 3.19 -3.20 -3.99
CA SER A 195 2.75 -4.32 -4.82
C SER A 195 1.23 -4.31 -5.06
N TRP A 196 0.80 -4.95 -6.15
CA TRP A 196 -0.59 -5.19 -6.53
C TRP A 196 -0.97 -6.63 -6.19
N SER A 197 -0.87 -6.98 -4.91
CA SER A 197 -0.93 -8.38 -4.44
C SER A 197 -2.36 -8.97 -4.37
N MET A 198 -3.39 -8.21 -4.76
CA MET A 198 -4.79 -8.61 -4.73
C MET A 198 -5.63 -7.94 -5.82
N TYR A 199 -6.84 -8.47 -6.05
CA TYR A 199 -7.81 -7.90 -6.98
C TYR A 199 -8.01 -6.40 -6.71
N ARG A 200 -7.78 -5.56 -7.72
CA ARG A 200 -7.95 -4.09 -7.62
C ARG A 200 -7.13 -3.44 -6.49
N ALA A 201 -5.87 -3.86 -6.37
CA ALA A 201 -4.78 -3.28 -5.59
C ALA A 201 -4.84 -3.40 -4.06
N ASN A 202 -5.98 -3.08 -3.42
CA ASN A 202 -6.04 -2.87 -1.98
C ASN A 202 -7.33 -3.43 -1.34
N LEU A 203 -7.40 -3.40 0.00
CA LEU A 203 -8.53 -3.90 0.78
C LEU A 203 -9.89 -3.24 0.43
N HIS A 204 -9.87 -2.04 -0.16
CA HIS A 204 -11.06 -1.34 -0.63
C HIS A 204 -11.42 -1.68 -2.09
N ASN A 205 -10.62 -2.51 -2.77
CA ASN A 205 -10.76 -2.94 -4.16
C ASN A 205 -11.01 -1.74 -5.10
N THR A 206 -10.33 -0.61 -4.86
CA THR A 206 -10.59 0.64 -5.59
C THR A 206 -10.08 0.55 -7.03
N GLY A 207 -9.06 -0.26 -7.27
CA GLY A 207 -8.36 -0.36 -8.56
C GLY A 207 -7.62 0.94 -8.87
N VAL A 208 -7.21 1.68 -7.84
CA VAL A 208 -6.48 2.95 -7.96
C VAL A 208 -5.02 2.68 -7.57
N TYR A 209 -4.08 3.01 -8.46
CA TYR A 209 -2.67 3.13 -8.11
C TYR A 209 -2.41 4.54 -7.55
N ASP A 210 -2.26 4.71 -6.23
CA ASP A 210 -2.03 6.00 -5.59
C ASP A 210 -0.94 5.86 -4.54
N ALA A 211 0.20 6.54 -4.74
CA ALA A 211 1.31 6.59 -3.78
C ALA A 211 0.86 6.99 -2.36
N SER A 212 -0.21 7.76 -2.21
CA SER A 212 -0.79 8.19 -0.92
C SER A 212 -1.73 7.16 -0.27
N VAL A 213 -2.24 6.19 -1.04
CA VAL A 213 -2.92 4.98 -0.54
C VAL A 213 -1.90 3.84 -0.30
N MET A 214 -0.69 3.98 -0.83
CA MET A 214 0.40 3.00 -0.86
C MET A 214 1.50 3.22 0.18
N GLU A 215 1.34 4.20 1.07
CA GLU A 215 2.17 4.34 2.26
C GLU A 215 1.60 3.48 3.41
N ILE A 216 1.85 2.15 3.38
CA ILE A 216 1.69 1.33 4.60
C ILE A 216 2.94 1.54 5.48
N LYS A 217 3.01 2.74 6.03
CA LYS A 217 3.38 2.96 7.42
C LYS A 217 2.46 3.96 8.09
N SER A 218 1.18 4.04 7.68
CA SER A 218 0.17 4.43 8.66
C SER A 218 -0.09 3.18 9.50
N GLU A 219 0.55 3.09 10.68
CA GLU A 219 -0.12 2.45 11.81
C GLU A 219 -1.55 2.98 11.75
N ILE A 220 -2.57 2.14 11.51
CA ILE A 220 -3.95 2.54 11.81
C ILE A 220 -3.84 3.18 13.18
N PRO A 221 -4.05 4.50 13.34
CA PRO A 221 -3.76 5.14 14.60
C PRO A 221 -4.64 4.41 15.58
N VAL A 222 -4.04 3.61 16.48
CA VAL A 222 -4.81 2.88 17.47
C VAL A 222 -5.37 3.98 18.36
N ILE A 223 -6.58 4.43 18.03
CA ILE A 223 -7.25 5.53 18.72
C ILE A 223 -7.47 5.02 20.13
N PRO A 224 -6.80 5.60 21.14
CA PRO A 224 -6.94 5.13 22.50
C PRO A 224 -8.38 5.35 22.96
N GLU A 225 -8.98 4.37 23.65
CA GLU A 225 -10.35 4.53 24.18
C GLU A 225 -10.43 5.58 25.30
N LYS A 226 -9.30 5.93 25.92
CA LYS A 226 -9.22 6.87 27.05
C LYS A 226 -7.94 7.68 27.01
N PHE A 227 -8.03 8.90 27.53
CA PHE A 227 -6.85 9.73 27.78
C PHE A 227 -5.95 9.11 28.85
N HIS A 228 -4.66 9.02 28.54
CA HIS A 228 -3.63 8.51 29.43
C HIS A 228 -2.27 9.10 29.07
N VAL A 229 -1.45 9.36 30.09
CA VAL A 229 -0.06 9.81 29.90
C VAL A 229 0.84 8.77 30.56
N SER A 230 1.79 8.22 29.82
CA SER A 230 2.72 7.24 30.33
C SER A 230 3.67 7.86 31.35
N GLU A 231 4.20 7.01 32.24
CA GLU A 231 5.43 7.34 32.97
C GLU A 231 6.53 7.76 32.00
N ASN A 232 7.36 8.70 32.43
CA ASN A 232 8.47 9.18 31.62
C ASN A 232 9.58 8.12 31.57
N PHE A 233 10.19 7.90 30.41
CA PHE A 233 11.35 7.02 30.27
C PHE A 233 12.48 7.71 29.51
N PRO A 234 13.74 7.64 30.00
CA PRO A 234 14.15 7.12 31.30
C PRO A 234 13.66 7.99 32.48
N ASN A 235 13.58 7.43 33.71
CA ASN A 235 13.33 8.19 34.94
C ASN A 235 14.14 7.59 36.10
N PRO A 236 15.13 8.28 36.69
CA PRO A 236 15.64 9.61 36.30
C PRO A 236 16.28 9.63 34.91
N PHE A 237 16.37 10.80 34.27
CA PHE A 237 16.88 10.97 32.91
C PHE A 237 18.10 11.90 32.82
N ASN A 238 18.88 11.75 31.74
CA ASN A 238 20.03 12.60 31.40
C ASN A 238 20.30 12.63 29.88
N PRO A 239 20.22 13.78 29.18
CA PRO A 239 19.37 14.93 29.46
C PRO A 239 17.96 14.77 28.87
N THR A 240 17.65 13.64 28.23
CA THR A 240 16.41 13.44 27.47
C THR A 240 15.49 12.43 28.14
N THR A 241 14.20 12.76 28.22
CA THR A 241 13.11 11.84 28.57
C THR A 241 11.97 11.99 27.59
N GLN A 242 11.18 10.94 27.43
CA GLN A 242 9.94 10.97 26.65
C GLN A 242 8.75 10.52 27.48
N VAL A 243 7.56 10.98 27.10
CA VAL A 243 6.26 10.51 27.59
C VAL A 243 5.36 10.23 26.38
N LEU A 244 4.57 9.16 26.46
CA LEU A 244 3.54 8.84 25.48
C LEU A 244 2.21 9.38 26.00
N ILE A 245 1.46 10.05 25.13
CA ILE A 245 0.18 10.70 25.41
C ILE A 245 -0.85 10.04 24.51
N ASP A 246 -1.79 9.34 25.13
CA ASP A 246 -2.93 8.72 24.48
C ASP A 246 -4.07 9.76 24.37
N ILE A 247 -4.50 10.11 23.15
CA ILE A 247 -5.51 11.14 22.86
C ILE A 247 -6.74 10.48 22.21
N PRO A 248 -7.87 10.33 22.92
CA PRO A 248 -9.04 9.62 22.41
C PRO A 248 -9.83 10.41 21.35
N GLU A 249 -9.80 11.74 21.41
CA GLU A 249 -10.53 12.63 20.51
C GLU A 249 -9.65 13.80 20.07
N SER A 250 -9.72 14.18 18.80
CA SER A 250 -8.90 15.25 18.22
C SER A 250 -9.14 16.58 18.96
N SER A 251 -8.09 17.18 19.50
CA SER A 251 -8.18 18.40 20.32
C SER A 251 -6.87 19.18 20.35
N GLN A 252 -6.87 20.35 20.99
CA GLN A 252 -5.64 21.14 21.20
C GLN A 252 -4.80 20.48 22.29
N LEU A 253 -3.49 20.34 22.08
CA LEU A 253 -2.58 19.74 23.04
C LEU A 253 -1.61 20.79 23.59
N PHE A 254 -1.60 20.95 24.91
CA PHE A 254 -0.65 21.78 25.63
C PHE A 254 0.24 20.90 26.51
N VAL A 255 1.55 20.95 26.28
CA VAL A 255 2.52 20.28 27.14
C VAL A 255 3.50 21.29 27.71
N SER A 256 3.51 21.40 29.04
CA SER A 256 4.29 22.40 29.77
C SER A 256 5.18 21.75 30.81
N VAL A 257 6.43 22.19 30.90
CA VAL A 257 7.40 21.73 31.90
C VAL A 257 7.66 22.84 32.91
N TYR A 258 7.47 22.54 34.19
CA TYR A 258 7.68 23.46 35.31
C TYR A 258 8.79 22.97 36.23
N ASN A 259 9.51 23.89 36.86
CA ASN A 259 10.42 23.55 37.97
C ASN A 259 9.64 23.39 39.30
N ILE A 260 10.35 23.02 40.37
CA ILE A 260 9.77 22.87 41.73
C ILE A 260 9.10 24.13 42.30
N THR A 261 9.43 25.32 41.78
CA THR A 261 8.83 26.58 42.22
C THR A 261 7.59 26.97 41.40
N GLY A 262 7.16 26.12 40.46
CA GLY A 262 6.04 26.39 39.55
C GLY A 262 6.38 27.33 38.39
N ARG A 263 7.68 27.63 38.16
CA ARG A 263 8.11 28.45 37.02
C ARG A 263 8.11 27.60 35.76
N LEU A 264 7.46 28.11 34.70
CA LEU A 264 7.49 27.52 33.37
C LEU A 264 8.91 27.54 32.79
N ILE A 265 9.36 26.37 32.34
CA ILE A 265 10.70 26.14 31.77
C ILE A 265 10.61 25.93 30.26
N TYR A 266 9.64 25.12 29.82
CA TYR A 266 9.46 24.75 28.43
C TYR A 266 7.97 24.54 28.15
N GLU A 267 7.52 24.87 26.95
CA GLU A 267 6.12 24.73 26.55
C GLU A 267 6.06 24.37 25.06
N VAL A 268 5.22 23.40 24.73
CA VAL A 268 4.82 23.09 23.36
C VAL A 268 3.32 23.33 23.27
N LYS A 269 2.94 24.17 22.31
CA LYS A 269 1.54 24.39 21.95
C LYS A 269 1.36 23.86 20.55
N ASP A 270 0.56 22.81 20.42
CA ASP A 270 0.03 22.43 19.13
C ASP A 270 -1.45 22.82 19.06
N ASN A 271 -1.79 23.57 18.02
CA ASN A 271 -3.12 24.20 17.93
C ASN A 271 -4.22 23.17 17.69
N TYR A 272 -3.89 22.00 17.13
CA TYR A 272 -4.83 20.92 16.91
C TYR A 272 -4.10 19.61 16.60
N VAL A 273 -4.33 18.58 17.42
CA VAL A 273 -3.73 17.26 17.28
C VAL A 273 -4.84 16.24 17.03
N PRO A 274 -4.72 15.36 16.01
CA PRO A 274 -5.70 14.31 15.76
C PRO A 274 -5.73 13.28 16.91
N ALA A 275 -6.84 12.55 17.03
CA ALA A 275 -6.93 11.41 17.93
C ALA A 275 -5.85 10.35 17.59
N GLY A 276 -5.19 9.80 18.61
CA GLY A 276 -4.05 8.90 18.43
C GLY A 276 -3.06 8.94 19.59
N LYS A 277 -1.86 8.38 19.37
CA LYS A 277 -0.76 8.40 20.33
C LYS A 277 0.30 9.42 19.94
N VAL A 278 0.64 10.30 20.87
CA VAL A 278 1.63 11.36 20.66
C VAL A 278 2.82 11.16 21.58
N ARG A 279 4.02 11.30 21.04
CA ARG A 279 5.26 11.26 21.81
C ARG A 279 5.73 12.67 22.09
N PHE A 280 5.81 13.04 23.37
CA PHE A 280 6.47 14.26 23.80
C PHE A 280 7.88 13.93 24.32
N GLU A 281 8.89 14.61 23.77
CA GLU A 281 10.29 14.50 24.21
C GLU A 281 10.72 15.83 24.84
N TRP A 282 11.33 15.75 26.04
CA TRP A 282 12.00 16.89 26.64
C TRP A 282 13.49 16.61 26.82
N ARG A 283 14.32 17.48 26.23
CA ARG A 283 15.80 17.39 26.23
C ARG A 283 16.47 18.13 27.39
N GLY A 284 15.72 18.41 28.47
CA GLY A 284 16.24 19.11 29.64
C GLY A 284 16.72 20.53 29.33
N ARG A 285 16.04 21.24 28.42
CA ARG A 285 16.35 22.62 28.01
C ARG A 285 15.16 23.55 28.25
N ASP A 286 15.45 24.82 28.50
CA ASP A 286 14.44 25.88 28.55
C ASP A 286 14.09 26.43 27.15
N TYR A 287 13.12 27.34 27.07
CA TYR A 287 12.69 28.00 25.82
C TYR A 287 13.79 28.83 25.13
N LEU A 288 14.88 29.18 25.83
CA LEU A 288 16.04 29.88 25.26
C LEU A 288 17.14 28.89 24.80
N GLY A 289 16.90 27.58 24.92
CA GLY A 289 17.84 26.53 24.56
C GLY A 289 18.91 26.26 25.63
N ASN A 290 18.87 26.93 26.79
CA ASN A 290 19.82 26.71 27.88
C ASN A 290 19.50 25.39 28.60
N GLN A 291 20.53 24.73 29.13
CA GLN A 291 20.32 23.52 29.93
C GLN A 291 19.62 23.84 31.25
N ALA A 292 18.57 23.08 31.55
CA ALA A 292 17.93 23.08 32.84
C ALA A 292 18.91 22.52 33.92
N PRO A 293 18.88 23.05 35.16
CA PRO A 293 19.63 22.48 36.28
C PRO A 293 19.21 21.05 36.63
N THR A 294 20.08 20.26 37.25
CA THR A 294 19.70 18.99 37.90
C THR A 294 18.61 19.26 38.95
N GLY A 295 17.56 18.45 38.97
CA GLY A 295 16.45 18.66 39.89
C GLY A 295 15.16 17.96 39.49
N ILE A 296 14.11 18.28 40.23
CA ILE A 296 12.76 17.80 39.99
C ILE A 296 12.01 18.80 39.11
N TYR A 297 11.28 18.27 38.14
CA TYR A 297 10.40 19.02 37.26
C TYR A 297 9.02 18.36 37.21
N PHE A 298 8.03 19.11 36.74
CA PHE A 298 6.68 18.63 36.54
C PHE A 298 6.29 18.84 35.09
N ILE A 299 5.84 17.77 34.43
CA ILE A 299 5.19 17.86 33.11
C ILE A 299 3.69 17.98 33.36
N SER A 300 3.07 19.01 32.80
CA SER A 300 1.61 19.16 32.68
C SER A 300 1.19 18.91 31.24
N VAL A 301 0.17 18.08 31.05
CA VAL A 301 -0.43 17.76 29.76
C VAL A 301 -1.91 18.10 29.81
N GLU A 302 -2.37 18.94 28.89
CA GLU A 302 -3.76 19.38 28.77
C GLU A 302 -4.28 19.12 27.36
N THR A 303 -5.42 18.46 27.23
CA THR A 303 -6.08 18.21 25.94
C THR A 303 -7.59 18.16 26.07
N GLY A 304 -8.31 19.04 25.37
CA GLY A 304 -9.77 19.17 25.49
C GLY A 304 -10.24 19.37 26.93
N ILE A 305 -10.90 18.36 27.50
CA ILE A 305 -11.36 18.34 28.90
C ILE A 305 -10.41 17.59 29.85
N HIS A 306 -9.34 17.00 29.33
CA HIS A 306 -8.43 16.14 30.07
C HIS A 306 -7.18 16.89 30.53
N TYR A 307 -6.70 16.52 31.72
CA TYR A 307 -5.56 17.14 32.38
C TYR A 307 -4.76 16.08 33.15
N HIS A 308 -3.43 16.11 33.03
CA HIS A 308 -2.55 15.23 33.79
C HIS A 308 -1.24 15.94 34.15
N VAL A 309 -0.74 15.70 35.37
CA VAL A 309 0.57 16.17 35.83
C VAL A 309 1.36 15.02 36.41
N GLN A 310 2.65 14.94 36.04
CA GLN A 310 3.58 13.97 36.63
C GLN A 310 4.94 14.59 36.95
N LYS A 311 5.62 13.97 37.91
CA LYS A 311 6.93 14.38 38.40
C LYS A 311 8.03 13.65 37.62
N ILE A 312 9.00 14.41 37.11
CA ILE A 312 10.17 13.87 36.42
C ILE A 312 11.47 14.31 37.12
N ALA A 313 12.53 13.51 37.02
CA ALA A 313 13.82 13.80 37.67
C ALA A 313 14.96 13.88 36.64
N LEU A 314 15.54 15.07 36.48
CA LEU A 314 16.73 15.30 35.65
C LEU A 314 17.98 15.14 36.51
N VAL A 315 18.86 14.22 36.13
CA VAL A 315 20.19 13.99 36.74
C VAL A 315 21.26 14.27 35.69
N LYS A 316 22.40 14.83 36.10
CA LYS A 316 23.54 15.08 35.22
C LYS A 316 24.70 14.17 35.59
#